data_AF-A0A3G8QX93-F1
#
_entry.id   AF-A0A3G8QX93-F1
#
_cell.length_a   1.000
_cell.length_b   1.000
_cell.length_c   1.000
_cell.angle_alpha   90.00
_cell.angle_beta   90.00
_cell.angle_gamma   90.00
#
_symmetry.space_group_name_H-M   'P 1'
#
loop_
_entity.id
_entity.type
_entity.pdbx_description
1 polymer ?
#
loop_
_entity_poly.entity_id
_entity_poly.type
_entity_poly.pdbx_seq_one_letter_code
_entity_poly.pdbx_strand_id
1 'polypeptide(L)'
;MHAVGCRPAWLTLTLVALGSVAMTASGLDLALPLWLRYLPLAASLVLFGLPHGAVDHLAPARAAGEPITVRWLGVVGTLYLLLGGAYAALWVVAPIASAALFVALTWLHWGQGDLYALDALGSSHLDSTGVRAGTVLVRGGLPMLVPLLRYPERYRAVVDAWVALFGRELHAAWLFTPDTRLAVGLAFAALSVGTLAAGYRADDRGWRRDAAETWLLWAYFLVVPPLIAVGVYFCVWHSLRHVGRLMGVDDGARTAFARRGTVAALLRTGRDAAPLTAVSIILLVGVGVAAGVDTDPRVLAALYLVFIAVLTLPHVAVVTWMDRAEGAGLG
;
A
#
# COMPACT_ATOMS: atom_id res chain seq x y z
N MET A 1 12.42 10.97 -6.00
CA MET A 1 12.02 10.29 -4.75
C MET A 1 11.82 11.26 -3.57
N HIS A 2 12.85 11.98 -3.08
CA HIS A 2 12.74 12.81 -1.85
C HIS A 2 11.56 13.80 -1.78
N ALA A 3 11.32 14.56 -2.86
CA ALA A 3 10.29 15.61 -2.90
C ALA A 3 8.85 15.06 -3.05
N VAL A 4 8.71 13.78 -3.38
CA VAL A 4 7.41 13.14 -3.66
C VAL A 4 7.09 12.10 -2.58
N GLY A 5 7.88 11.03 -2.50
CA GLY A 5 7.61 9.85 -1.66
C GLY A 5 8.30 9.82 -0.29
N CYS A 6 9.04 10.89 0.09
CA CYS A 6 9.73 10.95 1.38
C CYS A 6 9.23 12.09 2.26
N ARG A 7 9.63 13.35 2.00
CA ARG A 7 9.36 14.47 2.93
C ARG A 7 7.87 14.68 3.22
N PRO A 8 6.96 14.65 2.23
CA PRO A 8 5.53 14.75 2.49
C PRO A 8 5.05 13.58 3.36
N ALA A 9 5.48 12.36 3.04
CA ALA A 9 5.11 11.16 3.78
C ALA A 9 5.56 11.21 5.25
N TRP A 10 6.83 11.55 5.49
CA TRP A 10 7.40 11.67 6.84
C TRP A 10 6.65 12.71 7.67
N LEU A 11 6.40 13.88 7.09
CA LEU A 11 5.67 14.96 7.76
C LEU A 11 4.24 14.54 8.09
N THR A 12 3.49 14.02 7.11
CA THR A 12 2.09 13.63 7.31
C THR A 12 1.96 12.51 8.34
N LEU A 13 2.78 11.45 8.26
CA LEU A 13 2.73 10.36 9.24
C LEU A 13 3.09 10.86 10.65
N THR A 14 4.12 11.70 10.78
CA THR A 14 4.53 12.26 12.08
C THR A 14 3.41 13.11 12.67
N LEU A 15 2.81 14.01 11.90
CA LEU A 15 1.72 14.88 12.37
C LEU A 15 0.48 14.08 12.78
N VAL A 16 0.10 13.06 11.99
CA VAL A 16 -1.04 12.19 12.32
C VAL A 16 -0.75 11.34 13.56
N ALA A 17 0.47 10.83 13.71
CA ALA A 17 0.88 10.10 14.91
C ALA A 17 0.84 11.00 16.16
N LEU A 18 1.44 12.20 16.09
CA LEU A 18 1.42 13.17 17.20
C LEU A 18 0.00 13.59 17.56
N GLY A 19 -0.85 13.85 16.56
CA GLY A 19 -2.28 14.14 16.77
C GLY A 19 -3.00 12.99 17.48
N SER A 20 -2.77 11.74 17.06
CA SER A 20 -3.37 10.56 17.69
C SER A 20 -2.90 10.36 19.14
N VAL A 21 -1.61 10.59 19.41
CA VAL A 21 -1.05 10.55 20.77
C VAL A 21 -1.64 11.65 21.64
N ALA A 22 -1.71 12.89 21.15
CA ALA A 22 -2.28 14.03 21.88
C ALA A 22 -3.77 13.82 22.19
N MET A 23 -4.54 13.33 21.23
CA MET A 23 -5.95 12.96 21.45
C MET A 23 -6.08 11.90 22.53
N THR A 24 -5.27 10.83 22.46
CA THR A 24 -5.30 9.75 23.47
C THR A 24 -4.91 10.27 24.86
N ALA A 25 -3.86 11.09 24.95
CA ALA A 25 -3.35 11.63 26.21
C ALA A 25 -4.30 12.65 26.86
N SER A 26 -5.03 13.42 26.05
CA SER A 26 -6.00 14.40 26.57
C SER A 26 -7.26 13.76 27.17
N GLY A 27 -7.52 12.47 26.89
CA GLY A 27 -8.76 11.80 27.30
C GLY A 27 -10.03 12.40 26.68
N LEU A 28 -9.88 13.32 25.72
CA LEU A 28 -11.00 13.94 25.03
C LEU A 28 -11.61 12.93 24.07
N ASP A 29 -12.80 12.44 24.41
CA ASP A 29 -13.66 11.79 23.44
C ASP A 29 -14.29 12.87 22.57
N LEU A 30 -13.53 13.34 21.58
CA LEU A 30 -14.12 14.09 20.48
C LEU A 30 -15.13 13.14 19.85
N ALA A 31 -16.42 13.43 20.01
CA ALA A 31 -17.54 12.72 19.40
C ALA A 31 -17.51 12.88 17.86
N LEU A 32 -16.42 12.43 17.25
CA LEU A 32 -16.17 12.50 15.83
C LEU A 32 -17.15 11.56 15.14
N PRO A 33 -17.90 12.05 14.14
CA PRO A 33 -18.73 11.19 13.32
C PRO A 33 -17.96 9.97 12.81
N LEU A 34 -18.61 8.80 12.82
CA LEU A 34 -17.99 7.53 12.42
C LEU A 34 -17.33 7.60 11.03
N TRP A 35 -17.95 8.32 10.09
CA TRP A 35 -17.46 8.47 8.72
C TRP A 35 -16.07 9.14 8.64
N LEU A 36 -15.70 10.00 9.60
CA LEU A 36 -14.37 10.64 9.61
C LEU A 36 -13.24 9.61 9.73
N ARG A 37 -13.49 8.47 10.36
CA ARG A 37 -12.51 7.38 10.50
C ARG A 37 -12.19 6.69 9.18
N TYR A 38 -13.11 6.78 8.22
CA TYR A 38 -12.98 6.20 6.88
C TYR A 38 -12.50 7.22 5.85
N LEU A 39 -12.49 8.51 6.18
CA LEU A 39 -12.14 9.58 5.24
C LEU A 39 -10.76 9.38 4.59
N PRO A 40 -9.69 8.98 5.30
CA PRO A 40 -8.40 8.73 4.64
C PRO A 40 -8.45 7.59 3.62
N LEU A 41 -9.22 6.55 3.91
CA LEU A 41 -9.43 5.43 2.99
C LEU A 41 -10.33 5.84 1.82
N ALA A 42 -11.39 6.61 2.06
CA ALA A 42 -12.23 7.15 0.98
C ALA A 42 -11.44 8.12 0.08
N ALA A 43 -10.57 8.95 0.67
CA ALA A 43 -9.69 9.84 -0.09
C ALA A 43 -8.69 9.06 -0.95
N SER A 44 -8.29 7.85 -0.53
CA SER A 44 -7.42 7.01 -1.33
C SER A 44 -8.07 6.57 -2.64
N LEU A 45 -9.40 6.51 -2.73
CA LEU A 45 -10.11 6.20 -3.97
C LEU A 45 -9.85 7.22 -5.10
N VAL A 46 -9.64 8.49 -4.75
CA VAL A 46 -9.55 9.60 -5.72
C VAL A 46 -8.19 10.29 -5.77
N LEU A 47 -7.39 10.20 -4.70
CA LEU A 47 -6.10 10.86 -4.60
C LEU A 47 -4.98 9.96 -5.14
N PHE A 48 -4.01 9.55 -4.33
CA PHE A 48 -2.89 8.75 -4.81
C PHE A 48 -3.16 7.24 -4.69
N GLY A 49 -4.13 6.83 -3.88
CA GLY A 49 -4.41 5.43 -3.55
C GLY A 49 -4.83 4.56 -4.73
N LEU A 50 -6.04 4.65 -5.26
CA LEU A 50 -6.40 3.94 -6.50
C LEU A 50 -5.64 4.50 -7.71
N PRO A 51 -5.44 5.82 -7.85
CA PRO A 51 -4.86 6.38 -9.07
C PRO A 51 -3.41 6.01 -9.37
N HIS A 52 -2.58 5.60 -8.39
CA HIS A 52 -1.21 5.18 -8.74
C HIS A 52 -1.20 3.92 -9.62
N GLY A 53 -2.06 2.94 -9.35
CA GLY A 53 -2.21 1.73 -10.16
C GLY A 53 -3.06 1.95 -11.43
N ALA A 54 -3.76 3.08 -11.54
CA ALA A 54 -4.51 3.43 -12.74
C ALA A 54 -3.60 3.83 -13.93
N VAL A 55 -2.28 3.93 -13.72
CA VAL A 55 -1.28 4.23 -14.77
C VAL A 55 -0.67 2.95 -15.36
N ASP A 56 -0.99 1.77 -14.83
CA ASP A 56 -0.36 0.49 -15.19
C ASP A 56 -0.40 0.16 -16.69
N HIS A 57 -1.47 0.57 -17.39
CA HIS A 57 -1.59 0.41 -18.83
C HIS A 57 -0.47 1.09 -19.65
N LEU A 58 0.26 2.03 -19.05
CA LEU A 58 1.37 2.76 -19.67
C LEU A 58 2.73 2.36 -19.10
N ALA A 59 2.76 1.82 -17.88
CA ALA A 59 3.98 1.69 -17.09
C ALA A 59 5.02 0.73 -17.68
N PRO A 60 4.66 -0.50 -18.13
CA PRO A 60 5.63 -1.43 -18.72
C PRO A 60 6.31 -0.90 -19.98
N ALA A 61 5.55 -0.29 -20.89
CA ALA A 61 6.09 0.27 -22.13
C ALA A 61 7.04 1.43 -21.84
N ARG A 62 6.67 2.32 -20.90
CA ARG A 62 7.54 3.41 -20.43
C ARG A 62 8.85 2.90 -19.81
N ALA A 63 8.76 1.88 -18.95
CA ALA A 63 9.94 1.26 -18.33
C ALA A 63 10.85 0.58 -19.36
N ALA A 64 10.30 0.01 -20.43
CA ALA A 64 11.06 -0.56 -21.53
C ALA A 64 11.63 0.49 -22.51
N GLY A 65 11.29 1.78 -22.35
CA GLY A 65 11.67 2.82 -23.31
C GLY A 65 10.95 2.71 -24.66
N GLU A 66 9.80 2.03 -24.70
CA GLU A 66 9.03 1.78 -25.91
C GLU A 66 7.84 2.75 -26.07
N PRO A 67 7.40 3.01 -27.32
CA PRO A 67 6.19 3.80 -27.55
C PRO A 67 4.94 3.06 -27.06
N ILE A 68 3.98 3.81 -26.51
CA ILE A 68 2.67 3.27 -26.14
C ILE A 68 1.90 2.89 -27.42
N THR A 69 1.53 1.61 -27.54
CA THR A 69 0.76 1.09 -28.68
C THR A 69 -0.51 0.38 -28.23
N VAL A 70 -1.46 0.18 -29.15
CA VAL A 70 -2.69 -0.60 -28.88
C VAL A 70 -2.37 -2.01 -28.40
N ARG A 71 -1.27 -2.61 -28.88
CA ARG A 71 -0.79 -3.91 -28.41
C ARG A 71 -0.45 -3.87 -26.92
N TRP A 72 0.32 -2.87 -26.48
CA TRP A 72 0.67 -2.68 -25.07
C TRP A 72 -0.59 -2.55 -24.19
N LEU A 73 -1.53 -1.69 -24.62
CA LEU A 73 -2.80 -1.50 -23.93
C LEU A 73 -3.62 -2.80 -23.87
N GLY A 74 -3.67 -3.55 -24.97
CA GLY A 74 -4.39 -4.82 -25.06
C GLY A 74 -3.80 -5.91 -24.17
N VAL A 75 -2.46 -6.00 -24.08
CA VAL A 75 -1.78 -6.97 -23.21
C VAL A 75 -2.06 -6.66 -21.74
N VAL A 76 -1.86 -5.41 -21.30
CA VAL A 76 -2.12 -5.03 -19.91
C VAL A 76 -3.61 -5.17 -19.58
N GLY A 77 -4.51 -4.73 -20.47
CA GLY A 77 -5.94 -4.88 -20.29
C GLY A 77 -6.40 -6.34 -20.16
N THR A 78 -5.85 -7.22 -21.00
CA THR A 78 -6.13 -8.67 -20.94
C THR A 78 -5.61 -9.27 -19.63
N LEU A 79 -4.41 -8.88 -19.20
CA LEU A 79 -3.85 -9.30 -17.92
C LEU A 79 -4.74 -8.88 -16.74
N TYR A 80 -5.22 -7.63 -16.73
CA TYR A 80 -6.17 -7.14 -15.73
C TYR A 80 -7.48 -7.92 -15.73
N LEU A 81 -8.05 -8.17 -16.92
CA LEU A 81 -9.30 -8.91 -17.05
C LEU A 81 -9.16 -10.34 -16.54
N LEU A 82 -8.08 -11.04 -16.91
CA LEU A 82 -7.86 -12.44 -16.53
C LEU A 82 -7.53 -12.58 -15.04
N LEU A 83 -6.53 -11.85 -14.54
CA LEU A 83 -6.11 -11.97 -13.14
C LEU A 83 -7.12 -11.36 -12.19
N GLY A 84 -7.68 -10.19 -12.53
CA GLY A 84 -8.75 -9.56 -11.75
C GLY A 84 -10.01 -10.41 -11.74
N GLY A 85 -10.44 -10.92 -12.90
CA GLY A 85 -11.59 -11.82 -13.00
C GLY A 85 -11.41 -13.12 -12.22
N ALA A 86 -10.23 -13.75 -12.33
CA ALA A 86 -9.90 -14.95 -11.57
C ALA A 86 -9.90 -14.68 -10.07
N TYR A 87 -9.35 -13.54 -9.63
CA TYR A 87 -9.33 -13.21 -8.20
C TYR A 87 -10.72 -12.87 -7.67
N ALA A 88 -11.55 -12.15 -8.45
CA ALA A 88 -12.94 -11.90 -8.11
C ALA A 88 -13.74 -13.21 -7.98
N ALA A 89 -13.53 -14.18 -8.89
CA ALA A 89 -14.12 -15.51 -8.78
C ALA A 89 -13.64 -16.24 -7.51
N LEU A 90 -12.36 -16.13 -7.17
CA LEU A 90 -11.79 -16.71 -5.95
C LEU A 90 -12.43 -16.11 -4.68
N TRP A 91 -12.73 -14.81 -4.68
CA TRP A 91 -13.46 -14.16 -3.59
C TRP A 91 -14.85 -14.74 -3.39
N VAL A 92 -15.55 -15.14 -4.46
CA VAL A 92 -16.87 -15.78 -4.37
C VAL A 92 -16.77 -17.21 -3.82
N VAL A 93 -15.82 -18.01 -4.30
CA VAL A 93 -15.74 -19.45 -3.94
C VAL A 93 -14.97 -19.70 -2.64
N ALA A 94 -13.97 -18.88 -2.32
CA ALA A 94 -13.10 -19.02 -1.16
C ALA A 94 -12.71 -17.63 -0.55
N PRO A 95 -13.65 -16.91 0.10
CA PRO A 95 -13.38 -15.58 0.65
C PRO A 95 -12.25 -15.53 1.68
N ILE A 96 -12.14 -16.54 2.55
CA ILE A 96 -11.10 -16.58 3.61
C ILE A 96 -9.71 -16.74 2.99
N ALA A 97 -9.56 -17.66 2.02
CA ALA A 97 -8.31 -17.83 1.30
C ALA A 97 -7.96 -16.57 0.49
N SER A 98 -8.97 -15.91 -0.09
CA SER A 98 -8.80 -14.64 -0.81
C SER A 98 -8.33 -13.51 0.08
N ALA A 99 -8.87 -13.38 1.29
CA ALA A 99 -8.44 -12.42 2.29
C ALA A 99 -6.99 -12.68 2.74
N ALA A 100 -6.63 -13.94 2.99
CA ALA A 100 -5.25 -14.31 3.32
C ALA A 100 -4.28 -14.01 2.17
N LEU A 101 -4.68 -14.32 0.93
CA LEU A 101 -3.91 -13.97 -0.27
C LEU A 101 -3.75 -12.46 -0.42
N PHE A 102 -4.79 -11.68 -0.13
CA PHE A 102 -4.74 -10.22 -0.21
C PHE A 102 -3.68 -9.67 0.76
N VAL A 103 -3.74 -10.10 2.02
CA VAL A 103 -2.75 -9.69 3.04
C VAL A 103 -1.34 -10.09 2.59
N ALA A 104 -1.13 -11.30 2.07
CA ALA A 104 0.18 -11.75 1.61
C ALA A 104 0.69 -10.95 0.41
N LEU A 105 -0.15 -10.71 -0.61
CA LEU A 105 0.19 -9.92 -1.79
C LEU A 105 0.54 -8.49 -1.40
N THR A 106 -0.31 -7.83 -0.60
CA THR A 106 -0.09 -6.44 -0.19
C THR A 106 1.14 -6.31 0.71
N TRP A 107 1.38 -7.27 1.60
CA TRP A 107 2.62 -7.32 2.39
C TRP A 107 3.84 -7.32 1.48
N LEU A 108 3.97 -8.31 0.60
CA LEU A 108 5.15 -8.44 -0.26
C LEU A 108 5.28 -7.24 -1.19
N HIS A 109 4.19 -6.80 -1.81
CA HIS A 109 4.18 -5.68 -2.75
C HIS A 109 4.60 -4.36 -2.10
N TRP A 110 4.08 -4.04 -0.92
CA TRP A 110 4.48 -2.84 -0.20
C TRP A 110 5.94 -2.91 0.25
N GLY A 111 6.39 -4.08 0.68
CA GLY A 111 7.79 -4.33 0.99
C GLY A 111 8.72 -4.12 -0.21
N GLN A 112 8.35 -4.63 -1.38
CA GLN A 112 9.10 -4.44 -2.64
C GLN A 112 9.14 -2.98 -3.06
N GLY A 113 8.02 -2.27 -2.97
CA GLY A 113 7.94 -0.84 -3.26
C GLY A 113 8.86 0.00 -2.35
N ASP A 114 8.93 -0.35 -1.07
CA ASP A 114 9.82 0.30 -0.11
C ASP A 114 11.30 -0.05 -0.32
N LEU A 115 11.61 -1.31 -0.66
CA LEU A 115 12.96 -1.72 -1.06
C LEU A 115 13.43 -0.91 -2.26
N TYR A 116 12.61 -0.84 -3.32
CA TYR A 116 12.90 -0.02 -4.50
C TYR A 116 13.15 1.45 -4.13
N ALA A 117 12.31 2.02 -3.26
CA ALA A 117 12.46 3.41 -2.84
C ALA A 117 13.78 3.64 -2.09
N LEU A 118 14.23 2.69 -1.26
CA LEU A 118 15.51 2.76 -0.56
C LEU A 118 16.70 2.63 -1.53
N ASP A 119 16.64 1.71 -2.49
CA ASP A 119 17.66 1.58 -3.54
C ASP A 119 17.77 2.86 -4.38
N ALA A 120 16.63 3.41 -4.82
CA ALA A 120 16.58 4.66 -5.58
C ALA A 120 17.08 5.88 -4.80
N LEU A 121 17.20 5.77 -3.47
CA LEU A 121 17.77 6.79 -2.58
C LEU A 121 19.25 6.52 -2.24
N GLY A 122 19.88 5.56 -2.91
CA GLY A 122 21.31 5.23 -2.79
C GLY A 122 21.67 4.55 -1.47
N SER A 123 20.82 3.63 -1.00
CA SER A 123 21.05 2.95 0.28
C SER A 123 22.02 1.80 0.12
N SER A 124 23.31 2.06 0.37
CA SER A 124 24.39 1.08 0.20
C SER A 124 24.30 -0.11 1.15
N HIS A 125 23.48 -0.10 2.21
CA HIS A 125 23.33 -1.23 3.13
C HIS A 125 22.61 -2.45 2.52
N LEU A 126 21.98 -2.30 1.36
CA LEU A 126 21.13 -3.30 0.72
C LEU A 126 21.91 -4.25 -0.23
N ASP A 127 23.12 -4.66 0.16
CA ASP A 127 24.05 -5.40 -0.72
C ASP A 127 23.81 -6.92 -0.76
N SER A 128 23.12 -7.49 0.23
CA SER A 128 22.87 -8.93 0.28
C SER A 128 21.40 -9.26 0.07
N THR A 129 21.13 -10.36 -0.64
CA THR A 129 19.77 -10.88 -0.83
C THR A 129 19.04 -11.10 0.49
N GLY A 130 19.75 -11.53 1.54
CA GLY A 130 19.19 -11.71 2.88
C GLY A 130 18.69 -10.40 3.51
N VAL A 131 19.48 -9.33 3.46
CA VAL A 131 19.07 -8.00 3.95
C VAL A 131 17.91 -7.47 3.10
N ARG A 132 17.97 -7.58 1.77
CA ARG A 132 16.89 -7.14 0.86
C ARG A 132 15.58 -7.87 1.15
N ALA A 133 15.62 -9.19 1.33
CA ALA A 133 14.45 -9.99 1.70
C ALA A 133 13.92 -9.62 3.09
N GLY A 134 14.80 -9.45 4.08
CA GLY A 134 14.45 -8.94 5.40
C GLY A 134 13.76 -7.58 5.33
N THR A 135 14.29 -6.65 4.53
CA THR A 135 13.69 -5.32 4.30
C THR A 135 12.30 -5.45 3.69
N VAL A 136 12.09 -6.28 2.66
CA VAL A 136 10.74 -6.51 2.10
C VAL A 136 9.78 -7.02 3.17
N LEU A 137 10.18 -8.02 3.95
CA LEU A 137 9.34 -8.61 5.00
C LEU A 137 9.03 -7.60 6.11
N VAL A 138 10.00 -6.79 6.55
CA VAL A 138 9.81 -5.78 7.59
C VAL A 138 8.94 -4.65 7.08
N ARG A 139 9.29 -4.05 5.93
CA ARG A 139 8.60 -2.86 5.40
C ARG A 139 7.16 -3.16 5.00
N GLY A 140 6.92 -4.32 4.40
CA GLY A 140 5.58 -4.81 4.09
C GLY A 140 4.78 -5.26 5.30
N GLY A 141 5.47 -5.81 6.31
CA GLY A 141 4.84 -6.37 7.50
C GLY A 141 4.38 -5.32 8.50
N LEU A 142 5.04 -4.15 8.53
CA LEU A 142 4.70 -3.04 9.42
C LEU A 142 3.20 -2.68 9.41
N PRO A 143 2.58 -2.36 8.26
CA PRO A 143 1.15 -2.06 8.21
C PRO A 143 0.24 -3.28 8.47
N MET A 144 0.74 -4.50 8.32
CA MET A 144 -0.06 -5.73 8.46
C MET A 144 -0.07 -6.25 9.88
N LEU A 145 1.07 -6.23 10.56
CA LEU A 145 1.27 -6.86 11.86
C LEU A 145 1.20 -5.88 13.02
N VAL A 146 1.76 -4.68 12.89
CA VAL A 146 1.85 -3.74 14.02
C VAL A 146 0.47 -3.31 14.52
N PRO A 147 -0.54 -3.05 13.66
CA PRO A 147 -1.88 -2.73 14.13
C PRO A 147 -2.54 -3.86 14.95
N LEU A 148 -2.21 -5.13 14.70
CA LEU A 148 -2.70 -6.28 15.47
C LEU A 148 -2.19 -6.25 16.92
N LEU A 149 -1.01 -5.66 17.16
CA LEU A 149 -0.43 -5.56 18.49
C LEU A 149 -1.18 -4.56 19.38
N ARG A 150 -1.66 -3.44 18.82
CA ARG A 150 -2.36 -2.41 19.61
C ARG A 150 -3.88 -2.46 19.51
N TYR A 151 -4.42 -2.76 18.33
CA TYR A 151 -5.84 -2.64 18.00
C TYR A 151 -6.43 -3.95 17.47
N PRO A 152 -6.29 -5.08 18.19
CA PRO A 152 -6.67 -6.39 17.67
C PRO A 152 -8.17 -6.49 17.33
N GLU A 153 -9.06 -5.87 18.10
CA GLU A 153 -10.51 -5.91 17.87
C GLU A 153 -10.88 -5.11 16.61
N ARG A 154 -10.26 -3.94 16.41
CA ARG A 154 -10.49 -3.11 15.22
C ARG A 154 -9.90 -3.76 13.97
N TYR A 155 -8.73 -4.39 14.09
CA TYR A 155 -8.13 -5.14 13.00
C TYR A 155 -9.03 -6.31 12.59
N ARG A 156 -9.47 -7.11 13.57
CA ARG A 156 -10.40 -8.21 13.35
C ARG A 156 -11.68 -7.76 12.67
N ALA A 157 -12.29 -6.67 13.15
CA ALA A 157 -13.52 -6.14 12.57
C ALA A 157 -13.38 -5.77 11.09
N VAL A 158 -12.20 -5.29 10.65
CA VAL A 158 -11.95 -4.99 9.23
C VAL A 158 -11.89 -6.27 8.40
N VAL A 159 -11.14 -7.28 8.84
CA VAL A 159 -11.00 -8.55 8.11
C VAL A 159 -12.31 -9.33 8.10
N ASP A 160 -13.03 -9.37 9.23
CA ASP A 160 -14.34 -10.00 9.34
C ASP A 160 -15.34 -9.35 8.38
N ALA A 161 -15.31 -8.03 8.24
CA ALA A 161 -16.18 -7.32 7.31
C ALA A 161 -15.94 -7.71 5.84
N TRP A 162 -14.71 -8.06 5.44
CA TRP A 162 -14.42 -8.51 4.07
C TRP A 162 -15.10 -9.84 3.76
N VAL A 163 -14.98 -10.82 4.64
CA VAL A 163 -15.55 -12.16 4.42
C VAL A 163 -17.07 -12.18 4.65
N ALA A 164 -17.58 -11.29 5.50
CA ALA A 164 -19.01 -11.12 5.73
C ALA A 164 -19.77 -10.65 4.48
N LEU A 165 -19.13 -9.88 3.57
CA LEU A 165 -19.71 -9.52 2.27
C LEU A 165 -20.10 -10.74 1.42
N PHE A 166 -19.46 -11.89 1.68
CA PHE A 166 -19.70 -13.15 0.99
C PHE A 166 -20.45 -14.18 1.87
N GLY A 167 -21.08 -13.72 2.96
CA GLY A 167 -21.83 -14.57 3.88
C GLY A 167 -20.96 -15.58 4.64
N ARG A 168 -19.67 -15.27 4.87
CA ARG A 168 -18.73 -16.12 5.60
C ARG A 168 -18.24 -15.45 6.88
N GLU A 169 -17.73 -16.27 7.79
CA GLU A 169 -17.14 -15.84 9.05
C GLU A 169 -15.69 -16.30 9.15
N LEU A 170 -14.83 -15.44 9.71
CA LEU A 170 -13.42 -15.75 9.91
C LEU A 170 -13.24 -16.60 11.19
N HIS A 171 -12.75 -17.81 11.02
CA HIS A 171 -12.47 -18.74 12.11
C HIS A 171 -11.00 -18.69 12.54
N ALA A 172 -10.49 -17.50 12.88
CA ALA A 172 -9.08 -17.25 13.22
C ALA A 172 -8.89 -16.60 14.60
N ALA A 173 -9.75 -16.92 15.57
CA ALA A 173 -9.73 -16.30 16.90
C ALA A 173 -8.37 -16.47 17.62
N TRP A 174 -7.66 -17.57 17.36
CA TRP A 174 -6.33 -17.85 17.92
C TRP A 174 -5.32 -16.74 17.61
N LEU A 175 -5.39 -16.12 16.43
CA LEU A 175 -4.48 -15.05 15.99
C LEU A 175 -4.58 -13.78 16.86
N PHE A 176 -5.73 -13.57 17.49
CA PHE A 176 -6.03 -12.37 18.27
C PHE A 176 -5.79 -12.56 19.77
N THR A 177 -5.40 -13.77 20.20
CA THR A 177 -5.08 -14.05 21.61
C THR A 177 -3.87 -13.23 22.09
N PRO A 178 -3.80 -12.83 23.37
CA PRO A 178 -2.65 -12.10 23.91
C PRO A 178 -1.32 -12.80 23.67
N ASP A 179 -1.25 -14.12 23.87
CA ASP A 179 -0.04 -14.91 23.71
C ASP A 179 0.44 -14.95 22.25
N THR A 180 -0.48 -15.16 21.30
CA THR A 180 -0.13 -15.15 19.87
C THR A 180 0.33 -13.76 19.44
N ARG A 181 -0.33 -12.70 19.91
CA ARG A 181 0.06 -11.31 19.62
C ARG A 181 1.44 -10.98 20.19
N LEU A 182 1.73 -11.42 21.41
CA LEU A 182 3.05 -11.24 22.02
C LEU A 182 4.12 -11.98 21.22
N ALA A 183 3.88 -13.25 20.87
CA ALA A 183 4.81 -14.03 20.06
C ALA A 183 5.07 -13.40 18.69
N VAL A 184 4.02 -12.99 17.98
CA VAL A 184 4.12 -12.29 16.69
C VAL A 184 4.86 -10.95 16.84
N GLY A 185 4.55 -10.18 17.88
CA GLY A 185 5.20 -8.90 18.14
C GLY A 185 6.69 -9.04 18.42
N LEU A 186 7.08 -10.00 19.27
CA LEU A 186 8.48 -10.28 19.58
C LEU A 186 9.24 -10.81 18.36
N ALA A 187 8.65 -11.75 17.61
CA ALA A 187 9.26 -12.28 16.40
C ALA A 187 9.46 -11.19 15.33
N PHE A 188 8.46 -10.32 15.14
CA PHE A 188 8.54 -9.25 14.16
C PHE A 188 9.48 -8.11 14.57
N ALA A 189 9.55 -7.80 15.87
CA ALA A 189 10.55 -6.87 16.41
C ALA A 189 11.97 -7.43 16.23
N ALA A 190 12.17 -8.72 16.53
CA ALA A 190 13.46 -9.40 16.31
C ALA A 190 13.85 -9.42 14.83
N LEU A 191 12.90 -9.68 13.91
CA LEU A 191 13.15 -9.59 12.47
C LEU A 191 13.54 -8.17 12.04
N SER A 192 12.85 -7.15 12.56
CA SER A 192 13.12 -5.74 12.27
C SER A 192 14.53 -5.34 12.71
N VAL A 193 14.88 -5.65 13.96
CA VAL A 193 16.20 -5.36 14.53
C VAL A 193 17.28 -6.17 13.84
N GLY A 194 17.06 -7.47 13.61
CA GLY A 194 18.00 -8.37 12.94
C GLY A 194 18.31 -7.92 11.52
N THR A 195 17.29 -7.49 10.76
CA THR A 195 17.46 -6.96 9.40
C THR A 195 18.31 -5.68 9.41
N LEU A 196 17.99 -4.72 10.29
CA LEU A 196 18.76 -3.48 10.41
C LEU A 196 20.19 -3.73 10.90
N ALA A 197 20.39 -4.66 11.84
CA ALA A 197 21.70 -5.03 12.34
C ALA A 197 22.55 -5.73 11.26
N ALA A 198 21.96 -6.63 10.48
CA ALA A 198 22.63 -7.31 9.38
C ALA A 198 23.07 -6.35 8.26
N GLY A 199 22.30 -5.28 8.03
CA GLY A 199 22.68 -4.20 7.10
C GLY A 199 23.50 -3.07 7.73
N TYR A 200 23.89 -3.15 9.00
CA TYR A 200 24.52 -2.02 9.67
C TYR A 200 25.85 -1.64 9.02
N ARG A 201 26.00 -0.35 8.71
CA ARG A 201 27.25 0.24 8.25
C ARG A 201 27.46 1.60 8.93
N ALA A 202 28.61 1.74 9.58
CA ALA A 202 29.03 3.02 10.14
C ALA A 202 29.11 4.06 9.00
N ASP A 203 28.51 5.23 9.23
CA ASP A 203 28.39 6.35 8.27
C ASP A 203 27.49 6.16 7.04
N ASP A 204 26.70 5.09 6.96
CA ASP A 204 25.71 4.92 5.90
C ASP A 204 24.44 5.77 6.15
N ARG A 205 24.28 6.85 5.37
CA ARG A 205 23.09 7.71 5.42
C ARG A 205 21.81 6.99 4.98
N GLY A 206 21.92 6.03 4.07
CA GLY A 206 20.82 5.17 3.61
C GLY A 206 20.34 4.24 4.73
N TRP A 207 21.27 3.61 5.44
CA TRP A 207 20.95 2.79 6.61
C TRP A 207 20.23 3.62 7.69
N ARG A 208 20.78 4.80 8.03
CA ARG A 208 20.17 5.70 9.04
C ARG A 208 18.75 6.13 8.64
N ARG A 209 18.52 6.34 7.34
CA ARG A 209 17.20 6.65 6.81
C ARG A 209 16.26 5.45 6.94
N ASP A 210 16.68 4.26 6.53
CA ASP A 210 15.87 3.04 6.66
C ASP A 210 15.49 2.80 8.13
N ALA A 211 16.46 2.87 9.05
CA ALA A 211 16.22 2.76 10.48
C ALA A 211 15.21 3.81 10.98
N ALA A 212 15.37 5.08 10.60
CA ALA A 212 14.45 6.15 11.01
C ALA A 212 13.04 5.97 10.45
N GLU A 213 12.92 5.57 9.18
CA GLU A 213 11.63 5.28 8.57
C GLU A 213 10.96 4.05 9.19
N THR A 214 11.73 3.00 9.48
CA THR A 214 11.23 1.78 10.12
C THR A 214 10.72 2.09 11.53
N TRP A 215 11.44 2.91 12.30
CA TRP A 215 10.98 3.43 13.58
C TRP A 215 9.72 4.28 13.47
N LEU A 216 9.67 5.19 12.50
CA LEU A 216 8.49 6.02 12.24
C LEU A 216 7.27 5.15 11.93
N LEU A 217 7.42 4.12 11.09
CA LEU A 217 6.32 3.22 10.73
C LEU A 217 5.87 2.37 11.92
N TRP A 218 6.79 1.85 12.73
CA TRP A 218 6.47 1.16 13.99
C TRP A 218 5.65 2.07 14.90
N ALA A 219 6.15 3.28 15.20
CA ALA A 219 5.46 4.24 16.06
C ALA A 219 4.09 4.61 15.48
N TYR A 220 4.03 4.90 14.19
CA TYR A 220 2.81 5.28 13.49
C TYR A 220 1.70 4.22 13.61
N PHE A 221 1.99 2.97 13.27
CA PHE A 221 1.01 1.90 13.32
C PHE A 221 0.65 1.45 14.75
N LEU A 222 1.50 1.74 15.74
CA LEU A 222 1.19 1.52 17.16
C LEU A 222 0.24 2.58 17.73
N VAL A 223 0.26 3.82 17.23
CA VAL A 223 -0.50 4.92 17.86
C VAL A 223 -1.70 5.39 17.04
N VAL A 224 -1.78 5.04 15.76
CA VAL A 224 -2.87 5.47 14.86
C VAL A 224 -3.86 4.32 14.63
N PRO A 225 -5.18 4.52 14.76
CA PRO A 225 -6.19 3.48 14.49
C PRO A 225 -6.06 2.86 13.08
N PRO A 226 -6.27 1.54 12.91
CA PRO A 226 -5.84 0.82 11.70
C PRO A 226 -6.36 1.38 10.37
N LEU A 227 -7.64 1.74 10.28
CA LEU A 227 -8.23 2.26 9.04
C LEU A 227 -7.69 3.65 8.64
N ILE A 228 -7.48 4.52 9.64
CA ILE A 228 -6.84 5.82 9.41
C ILE A 228 -5.39 5.60 9.00
N ALA A 229 -4.69 4.73 9.75
CA ALA A 229 -3.29 4.42 9.53
C ALA A 229 -3.05 3.89 8.11
N VAL A 230 -3.81 2.88 7.69
CA VAL A 230 -3.67 2.28 6.37
C VAL A 230 -4.09 3.23 5.25
N GLY A 231 -5.16 4.01 5.42
CA GLY A 231 -5.61 4.95 4.38
C GLY A 231 -4.60 6.08 4.13
N VAL A 232 -4.03 6.63 5.19
CA VAL A 232 -2.95 7.65 5.08
C VAL A 232 -1.68 7.01 4.53
N TYR A 233 -1.20 5.90 5.12
CA TYR A 233 0.00 5.20 4.65
C TYR A 233 -0.11 4.84 3.17
N PHE A 234 -1.23 4.26 2.76
CA PHE A 234 -1.47 3.89 1.37
C PHE A 234 -1.35 5.10 0.46
N CYS A 235 -2.00 6.22 0.79
CA CYS A 235 -1.93 7.45 0.00
C CYS A 235 -0.53 8.07 -0.05
N VAL A 236 0.05 8.40 1.10
CA VAL A 236 1.20 9.33 1.14
C VAL A 236 2.54 8.61 1.24
N TRP A 237 2.56 7.35 1.68
CA TRP A 237 3.78 6.56 1.76
C TRP A 237 3.93 5.68 0.53
N HIS A 238 3.08 4.67 0.40
CA HIS A 238 3.20 3.68 -0.65
C HIS A 238 2.93 4.29 -2.03
N SER A 239 1.76 4.91 -2.21
CA SER A 239 1.35 5.41 -3.52
C SER A 239 2.25 6.53 -4.02
N LEU A 240 2.66 7.49 -3.17
CA LEU A 240 3.58 8.56 -3.60
C LEU A 240 4.97 8.04 -3.96
N ARG A 241 5.47 6.99 -3.30
CA ARG A 241 6.73 6.34 -3.70
C ARG A 241 6.59 5.66 -5.05
N HIS A 242 5.49 4.94 -5.26
CA HIS A 242 5.20 4.29 -6.53
C HIS A 242 5.02 5.33 -7.66
N VAL A 243 4.25 6.40 -7.44
CA VAL A 243 4.14 7.53 -8.37
C VAL A 243 5.50 8.14 -8.65
N GLY A 244 6.34 8.31 -7.64
CA GLY A 244 7.72 8.78 -7.80
C GLY A 244 8.57 7.88 -8.69
N ARG A 245 8.35 6.56 -8.67
CA ARG A 245 8.97 5.58 -9.58
C ARG A 245 8.40 5.72 -11.00
N LEU A 246 7.07 5.77 -11.14
CA LEU A 246 6.39 5.94 -12.44
C LEU A 246 6.83 7.24 -13.15
N MET A 247 7.01 8.32 -12.40
CA MET A 247 7.55 9.58 -12.93
C MET A 247 9.00 9.44 -13.43
N GLY A 248 9.77 8.50 -12.86
CA GLY A 248 11.16 8.24 -13.21
C GLY A 248 11.33 7.52 -14.55
N VAL A 249 10.39 6.65 -14.91
CA VAL A 249 10.38 5.93 -16.21
C VAL A 249 9.66 6.70 -17.32
N ASP A 250 9.16 7.90 -17.02
CA ASP A 250 8.32 8.65 -17.94
C ASP A 250 8.97 9.99 -18.36
N ASP A 251 9.44 10.07 -19.59
CA ASP A 251 10.08 11.24 -20.19
C ASP A 251 9.28 12.54 -20.04
N GLY A 252 7.96 12.48 -20.18
CA GLY A 252 7.14 13.67 -20.05
C GLY A 252 7.01 14.11 -18.59
N ALA A 253 6.96 13.18 -17.63
CA ALA A 253 6.95 13.48 -16.21
C ALA A 253 8.30 14.05 -15.75
N ARG A 254 9.42 13.45 -16.21
CA ARG A 254 10.77 13.97 -15.97
C ARG A 254 10.94 15.38 -16.51
N THR A 255 10.48 15.63 -17.74
CA THR A 255 10.52 16.95 -18.37
C THR A 255 9.67 17.98 -17.60
N ALA A 256 8.45 17.60 -17.20
CA ALA A 256 7.58 18.46 -16.40
C ALA A 256 8.21 18.80 -15.04
N PHE A 257 8.85 17.81 -14.40
CA PHE A 257 9.57 18.00 -13.14
C PHE A 257 10.73 18.98 -13.31
N ALA A 258 11.57 18.78 -14.32
CA ALA A 258 12.74 19.63 -14.57
C ALA A 258 12.34 21.08 -14.89
N ARG A 259 11.24 21.31 -15.60
CA ARG A 259 10.82 22.66 -16.04
C ARG A 259 9.91 23.39 -15.06
N ARG A 260 9.08 22.68 -14.30
CA ARG A 260 7.97 23.27 -13.51
C ARG A 260 7.84 22.67 -12.11
N GLY A 261 8.74 21.78 -11.71
CA GLY A 261 8.79 21.19 -10.37
C GLY A 261 7.79 20.06 -10.11
N THR A 262 7.72 19.64 -8.85
CA THR A 262 7.00 18.45 -8.37
C THR A 262 5.52 18.44 -8.75
N VAL A 263 4.82 19.55 -8.55
CA VAL A 263 3.37 19.63 -8.76
C VAL A 263 3.00 19.37 -10.23
N ALA A 264 3.77 19.93 -11.17
CA ALA A 264 3.51 19.76 -12.59
C ALA A 264 3.67 18.30 -13.04
N ALA A 265 4.68 17.60 -12.50
CA ALA A 265 4.91 16.20 -12.81
C ALA A 265 3.88 15.26 -12.16
N LEU A 266 3.41 15.58 -10.94
CA LEU A 266 2.28 14.89 -10.32
C LEU A 266 0.98 15.10 -11.10
N LEU A 267 0.66 16.33 -11.51
CA LEU A 267 -0.53 16.62 -12.31
C LEU A 267 -0.51 15.89 -13.65
N ARG A 268 0.66 15.77 -14.28
CA ARG A 268 0.80 15.00 -15.51
C ARG A 268 0.51 13.51 -15.28
N THR A 269 1.13 12.92 -14.26
CA THR A 269 0.87 11.50 -13.90
C THR A 269 -0.60 11.29 -13.53
N GLY A 270 -1.22 12.24 -12.83
CA GLY A 270 -2.64 12.21 -12.51
C GLY A 270 -3.56 12.29 -13.73
N ARG A 271 -3.17 13.01 -14.79
CA ARG A 271 -3.92 13.03 -16.06
C ARG A 271 -3.91 11.67 -16.75
N ASP A 272 -2.78 10.96 -16.69
CA ASP A 272 -2.68 9.60 -17.22
C ASP A 272 -3.53 8.61 -16.39
N ALA A 273 -3.59 8.80 -15.08
CA ALA A 273 -4.37 7.97 -14.16
C ALA A 273 -5.89 8.23 -14.24
N ALA A 274 -6.31 9.46 -14.56
CA ALA A 274 -7.69 9.89 -14.42
C ALA A 274 -8.73 9.03 -15.16
N PRO A 275 -8.52 8.61 -16.44
CA PRO A 275 -9.51 7.82 -17.16
C PRO A 275 -9.78 6.46 -16.49
N LEU A 276 -8.72 5.70 -16.16
CA LEU A 276 -8.89 4.39 -15.53
C LEU A 276 -9.29 4.49 -14.05
N THR A 277 -8.96 5.61 -13.38
CA THR A 277 -9.52 5.93 -12.06
C THR A 277 -11.03 6.08 -12.14
N ALA A 278 -11.53 6.87 -13.10
CA ALA A 278 -12.96 7.09 -13.29
C ALA A 278 -13.68 5.77 -13.63
N VAL A 279 -13.12 4.96 -14.54
CA VAL A 279 -13.65 3.62 -14.87
C VAL A 279 -13.70 2.72 -13.63
N SER A 280 -12.65 2.73 -12.81
CA SER A 280 -12.60 1.91 -11.59
C SER A 280 -13.63 2.34 -10.55
N ILE A 281 -13.87 3.66 -10.40
CA ILE A 281 -14.90 4.20 -9.52
C ILE A 281 -16.30 3.80 -10.02
N ILE A 282 -16.55 3.94 -11.33
CA ILE A 282 -17.82 3.52 -11.94
C ILE A 282 -18.05 2.02 -11.73
N LEU A 283 -17.02 1.20 -11.91
CA LEU A 283 -17.09 -0.25 -11.68
C LEU A 283 -17.38 -0.58 -10.21
N LEU A 284 -16.68 0.06 -9.27
CA LEU A 284 -16.89 -0.12 -7.83
C LEU A 284 -18.33 0.23 -7.43
N VAL A 285 -18.84 1.37 -7.88
CA VAL A 285 -20.22 1.80 -7.63
C VAL A 285 -21.21 0.82 -8.28
N GLY A 286 -20.95 0.42 -9.52
CA GLY A 286 -21.77 -0.56 -10.24
C GLY A 286 -21.86 -1.90 -9.52
N VAL A 287 -20.75 -2.41 -9.00
CA VAL A 287 -20.72 -3.64 -8.17
C VAL A 287 -21.51 -3.45 -6.89
N GLY A 288 -21.33 -2.33 -6.18
CA GLY A 288 -22.06 -2.04 -4.95
C GLY A 288 -23.58 -2.00 -5.17
N VAL A 289 -24.03 -1.34 -6.25
CA VAL A 289 -25.45 -1.27 -6.62
C VAL A 289 -25.98 -2.64 -7.04
N ALA A 290 -25.27 -3.36 -7.92
CA ALA A 290 -25.72 -4.66 -8.42
C ALA A 290 -25.79 -5.73 -7.32
N ALA A 291 -24.89 -5.67 -6.34
CA ALA A 291 -24.88 -6.57 -5.19
C ALA A 291 -25.81 -6.12 -4.04
N GLY A 292 -26.49 -4.96 -4.16
CA GLY A 292 -27.40 -4.45 -3.14
C GLY A 292 -26.70 -4.11 -1.82
N VAL A 293 -25.46 -3.60 -1.89
CA VAL A 293 -24.64 -3.32 -0.72
C VAL A 293 -25.20 -2.10 0.03
N ASP A 294 -25.32 -2.22 1.36
CA ASP A 294 -25.78 -1.13 2.23
C ASP A 294 -24.80 0.07 2.25
N THR A 295 -25.34 1.25 2.55
CA THR A 295 -24.57 2.51 2.58
C THR A 295 -23.80 2.75 3.89
N ASP A 296 -23.83 1.82 4.86
CA ASP A 296 -23.03 1.90 6.07
C ASP A 296 -21.52 2.02 5.72
N PRO A 297 -20.79 3.00 6.29
CA PRO A 297 -19.38 3.22 6.00
C PRO A 297 -18.46 2.00 6.18
N ARG A 298 -18.79 1.09 7.11
CA ARG A 298 -18.04 -0.17 7.34
C ARG A 298 -18.17 -1.09 6.14
N VAL A 299 -19.39 -1.24 5.64
CA VAL A 299 -19.72 -2.12 4.51
C VAL A 299 -19.11 -1.55 3.23
N LEU A 300 -19.23 -0.25 3.01
CA LEU A 300 -18.60 0.44 1.87
C LEU A 300 -17.07 0.34 1.91
N ALA A 301 -16.45 0.48 3.08
CA ALA A 301 -15.01 0.32 3.24
C ALA A 301 -14.56 -1.12 2.98
N ALA A 302 -15.32 -2.11 3.44
CA ALA A 302 -15.06 -3.52 3.14
C ALA A 302 -15.15 -3.80 1.63
N LEU A 303 -16.20 -3.31 0.98
CA LEU A 303 -16.38 -3.44 -0.47
C LEU A 303 -15.22 -2.80 -1.22
N TYR A 304 -14.83 -1.59 -0.83
CA TYR A 304 -13.69 -0.90 -1.44
C TYR A 304 -12.37 -1.67 -1.24
N LEU A 305 -12.11 -2.23 -0.06
CA LEU A 305 -10.90 -3.01 0.21
C LEU A 305 -10.88 -4.33 -0.56
N VAL A 306 -12.01 -5.02 -0.69
CA VAL A 306 -12.13 -6.23 -1.54
C VAL A 306 -11.92 -5.87 -3.02
N PHE A 307 -12.47 -4.74 -3.47
CA PHE A 307 -12.26 -4.27 -4.83
C PHE A 307 -10.78 -3.94 -5.09
N ILE A 308 -10.12 -3.24 -4.15
CA ILE A 308 -8.67 -3.01 -4.21
C ILE A 308 -7.91 -4.33 -4.20
N ALA A 309 -8.32 -5.33 -3.41
CA ALA A 309 -7.70 -6.65 -3.42
C ALA A 309 -7.73 -7.26 -4.83
N VAL A 310 -8.91 -7.27 -5.47
CA VAL A 310 -9.07 -7.76 -6.84
C VAL A 310 -8.16 -7.04 -7.83
N LEU A 311 -8.00 -5.72 -7.71
CA LEU A 311 -7.09 -4.93 -8.54
C LEU A 311 -5.60 -5.10 -8.18
N THR A 312 -5.29 -5.53 -6.95
CA THR A 312 -3.92 -5.67 -6.46
C THR A 312 -3.18 -6.77 -7.20
N LEU A 313 -3.82 -7.93 -7.46
CA LEU A 313 -3.15 -9.04 -8.17
C LEU A 313 -2.64 -8.66 -9.56
N PRO A 314 -3.47 -8.12 -10.48
CA PRO A 314 -2.97 -7.68 -11.78
C PRO A 314 -1.98 -6.52 -11.66
N HIS A 315 -2.18 -5.58 -10.72
CA HIS A 315 -1.24 -4.49 -10.47
C HIS A 315 0.15 -5.03 -10.10
N VAL A 316 0.23 -5.96 -9.14
CA VAL A 316 1.48 -6.61 -8.73
C VAL A 316 2.15 -7.31 -9.92
N ALA A 317 1.38 -7.96 -10.79
CA ALA A 317 1.93 -8.60 -11.99
C ALA A 317 2.53 -7.59 -12.98
N VAL A 318 1.88 -6.44 -13.20
CA VAL A 318 2.42 -5.34 -14.03
C VAL A 318 3.66 -4.74 -13.38
N VAL A 319 3.65 -4.47 -12.08
CA VAL A 319 4.82 -3.93 -11.38
C VAL A 319 5.99 -4.92 -11.40
N THR A 320 5.73 -6.23 -11.26
CA THR A 320 6.78 -7.26 -11.39
C THR A 320 7.33 -7.34 -12.81
N TRP A 321 6.49 -7.09 -13.84
CA TRP A 321 6.98 -6.97 -15.21
C TRP A 321 7.86 -5.72 -15.38
N MET A 322 7.45 -4.60 -14.81
CA MET A 322 8.22 -3.36 -14.79
C MET A 322 9.57 -3.53 -14.07
N ASP A 323 9.59 -4.21 -12.92
CA ASP A 323 10.80 -4.59 -12.19
C ASP A 323 11.80 -5.32 -13.09
N ARG A 324 11.33 -6.31 -13.87
CA ARG A 324 12.19 -7.05 -14.81
C ARG A 324 12.73 -6.18 -15.93
N ALA A 325 11.94 -5.23 -16.45
CA ALA A 325 12.38 -4.30 -17.49
C ALA A 325 13.44 -3.32 -16.96
N GLU A 326 13.32 -2.88 -15.70
CA GLU A 326 14.27 -1.97 -15.05
C GLU A 326 15.49 -2.69 -14.44
N GLY A 327 15.51 -4.02 -14.43
CA GLY A 327 16.53 -4.80 -13.71
C GLY A 327 16.47 -4.63 -12.19
N ALA A 328 15.30 -4.25 -11.65
CA ALA A 328 15.06 -4.11 -10.22
C ALA A 328 14.60 -5.45 -9.63
N GLY A 329 15.16 -5.89 -8.49
CA GLY A 329 14.83 -7.19 -7.88
C GLY A 329 15.53 -7.47 -6.56
N LEU A 330 15.33 -8.67 -6.01
CA LEU A 330 16.01 -9.13 -4.78
C LEU A 330 17.46 -9.56 -5.03
N GLY A 331 17.86 -9.70 -6.29
CA GLY A 331 19.18 -10.07 -6.77
C GLY A 331 19.17 -10.13 -8.29
#